data_AF-A0A2K8XBR0-F1
#
_entry.id   AF-A0A2K8XBR0-F1
#
_cell.length_a   1.000
_cell.length_b   1.000
_cell.length_c   1.000
_cell.angle_alpha   90.00
_cell.angle_beta   90.00
_cell.angle_gamma   90.00
#
_symmetry.space_group_name_H-M   'P 1'
#
loop_
_entity.id
_entity.type
_entity.pdbx_description
1 polymer ?
#
loop_
_entity_poly.entity_id
_entity_poly.type
_entity_poly.pdbx_seq_one_letter_code
_entity_poly.pdbx_strand_id
1 'polypeptide(L)'
;MENINKESVYKHARNLQWVIVLYSTIFLSRFVLSFGFPDFYEQLFSDAVPSLYIMALGLPITAYAIWYVLQVAPMRQVSKTNKVLGLLFLGIIGMWMTFPLIYKIRKQLERKESGFSFGK
;
A
#
# COMPACT_ATOMS: atom_id res chain seq x y z
N MET A 1 -9.08 24.80 -11.60
CA MET A 1 -8.39 24.45 -10.34
C MET A 1 -8.39 22.96 -10.01
N GLU A 2 -8.93 22.08 -10.86
CA GLU A 2 -9.07 20.64 -10.60
C GLU A 2 -7.80 19.80 -10.88
N ASN A 3 -6.89 20.29 -11.72
CA ASN A 3 -5.67 19.57 -12.13
C ASN A 3 -4.66 19.34 -10.99
N ILE A 4 -4.53 20.29 -10.07
CA ILE A 4 -3.57 20.22 -8.95
C ILE A 4 -3.91 19.03 -8.03
N ASN A 5 -5.19 18.67 -7.91
CA ASN A 5 -5.62 17.57 -7.05
C ASN A 5 -5.41 16.19 -7.68
N LYS A 6 -5.38 16.08 -9.01
CA LYS A 6 -5.14 14.79 -9.67
C LYS A 6 -3.67 14.40 -9.61
N GLU A 7 -2.78 15.34 -9.92
CA GLU A 7 -1.35 15.10 -9.97
C GLU A 7 -0.79 14.68 -8.59
N SER A 8 -1.29 15.31 -7.52
CA SER A 8 -0.96 14.93 -6.14
C SER A 8 -1.43 13.51 -5.80
N VAL A 9 -2.65 13.14 -6.15
CA VAL A 9 -3.20 11.78 -5.96
C VAL A 9 -2.34 10.73 -6.67
N TYR A 10 -1.94 10.98 -7.93
CA TYR A 10 -1.06 10.07 -8.66
C TYR A 10 0.33 9.94 -8.03
N LYS A 11 0.91 11.06 -7.59
CA LYS A 11 2.23 11.07 -6.95
C LYS A 11 2.21 10.23 -5.67
N HIS A 12 1.19 10.40 -4.83
CA HIS A 12 1.04 9.61 -3.61
C HIS A 12 0.75 8.13 -3.90
N ALA A 13 -0.08 7.82 -4.90
CA ALA A 13 -0.32 6.45 -5.33
C ALA A 13 0.97 5.74 -5.79
N ARG A 14 1.79 6.44 -6.59
CA ARG A 14 3.05 5.91 -7.12
C ARG A 14 4.08 5.71 -6.00
N ASN A 15 4.22 6.68 -5.11
CA ASN A 15 5.13 6.57 -3.97
C ASN A 15 4.75 5.38 -3.08
N LEU A 16 3.45 5.23 -2.79
CA LEU A 16 2.97 4.15 -1.94
C LEU A 16 3.16 2.77 -2.61
N GLN A 17 2.98 2.67 -3.93
CA GLN A 17 3.32 1.45 -4.67
C GLN A 17 4.81 1.09 -4.54
N TRP A 18 5.71 2.06 -4.72
CA TRP A 18 7.14 1.83 -4.56
C TRP A 18 7.50 1.37 -3.14
N VAL A 19 6.89 1.98 -2.12
CA VAL A 19 7.08 1.57 -0.72
C VAL A 19 6.61 0.14 -0.49
N ILE A 20 5.45 -0.26 -1.02
CA ILE A 20 4.94 -1.63 -0.93
C ILE A 20 5.88 -2.61 -1.62
N VAL A 21 6.39 -2.29 -2.81
CA VAL A 21 7.32 -3.14 -3.56
C VAL A 21 8.63 -3.31 -2.79
N LEU A 22 9.19 -2.22 -2.27
CA LEU A 22 10.46 -2.24 -1.54
C LEU A 22 10.33 -3.03 -0.23
N TYR A 23 9.23 -2.82 0.51
CA TYR A 23 8.92 -3.60 1.71
C TYR A 23 8.70 -5.08 1.40
N SER A 24 7.96 -5.40 0.33
CA SER A 24 7.75 -6.78 -0.12
C SER A 24 9.07 -7.45 -0.50
N THR A 25 9.97 -6.74 -1.16
CA THR A 25 11.29 -7.26 -1.57
C THR A 25 12.16 -7.58 -0.37
N ILE A 26 12.22 -6.69 0.63
CA ILE A 26 12.94 -6.93 1.90
C ILE A 26 12.33 -8.10 2.66
N PHE A 27 11.00 -8.19 2.70
CA PHE A 27 10.31 -9.30 3.36
C PHE A 27 10.62 -10.63 2.68
N LEU A 28 10.55 -10.68 1.34
CA LEU A 28 10.80 -11.90 0.57
C LEU A 28 12.26 -12.34 0.65
N SER A 29 13.21 -11.41 0.58
CA SER A 29 14.64 -11.75 0.69
C SER A 29 14.96 -12.34 2.07
N ARG A 30 14.40 -11.77 3.14
CA ARG A 30 14.53 -12.34 4.49
C ARG A 30 13.83 -13.69 4.63
N PHE A 31 12.65 -13.86 4.04
CA PHE A 31 11.95 -15.14 4.03
C PHE A 31 12.80 -16.23 3.35
N VAL A 32 13.37 -15.92 2.18
CA VAL A 32 14.25 -16.85 1.45
C VAL A 32 15.53 -17.15 2.23
N LEU A 33 16.14 -16.15 2.88
CA LEU A 33 17.34 -16.38 3.70
C LEU A 33 17.03 -17.23 4.93
N SER A 34 15.94 -16.94 5.63
CA SER A 34 15.51 -17.70 6.81
C SER A 34 15.15 -19.15 6.49
N PHE A 35 14.56 -19.42 5.32
CA PHE A 35 14.11 -20.77 4.96
C PHE A 35 15.16 -21.56 4.17
N GLY A 36 15.92 -20.90 3.31
CA GLY A 36 16.92 -21.53 2.43
C GLY A 36 18.31 -21.63 3.05
N PHE A 37 18.66 -20.75 3.99
CA PHE A 37 19.99 -20.71 4.62
C PHE A 37 19.88 -20.36 6.12
N PRO A 38 19.25 -21.25 6.92
CA PRO A 38 18.93 -20.96 8.32
C PRO A 38 20.16 -20.65 9.16
N ASP A 39 21.25 -21.41 9.02
CA ASP A 39 22.48 -21.19 9.79
C ASP A 39 23.13 -19.83 9.49
N PHE A 40 23.12 -19.41 8.22
CA PHE A 40 23.63 -18.10 7.79
C PHE A 40 22.74 -16.96 8.28
N TYR A 41 21.42 -17.17 8.25
CA TYR A 41 20.46 -16.22 8.77
C TYR A 41 20.60 -16.04 10.28
N GLU A 42 20.72 -17.12 11.05
CA GLU A 42 20.99 -17.03 12.48
C GLU A 42 22.32 -16.35 12.75
N GLN A 43 23.40 -16.67 12.03
CA GLN A 43 24.70 -16.04 12.26
C GLN A 43 24.73 -14.52 11.99
N LEU A 44 23.94 -14.03 11.02
CA LEU A 44 23.81 -12.60 10.72
C LEU A 44 22.82 -11.85 11.60
N PHE A 45 21.85 -12.57 12.19
CA PHE A 45 20.70 -11.98 12.87
C PHE A 45 20.47 -12.54 14.29
N SER A 46 21.47 -13.23 14.86
CA SER A 46 21.48 -14.00 16.12
C SER A 46 21.01 -13.22 17.35
N ASP A 47 21.17 -11.89 17.35
CA ASP A 47 20.75 -11.07 18.49
C ASP A 47 19.28 -10.68 18.35
N ALA A 48 18.40 -11.54 18.90
CA ALA A 48 17.06 -11.36 19.52
C ALA A 48 16.01 -10.34 18.98
N VAL A 49 16.34 -9.49 18.02
CA VAL A 49 15.55 -8.35 17.55
C VAL A 49 15.10 -8.42 16.06
N PRO A 50 15.39 -9.43 15.20
CA PRO A 50 15.07 -9.33 13.76
C PRO A 50 13.58 -9.19 13.44
N SER A 51 12.70 -9.78 14.27
CA SER A 51 11.26 -9.82 14.06
C SER A 51 10.56 -8.48 14.36
N LEU A 52 11.00 -7.78 15.40
CA LEU A 52 10.43 -6.49 15.82
C LEU A 52 10.65 -5.40 14.77
N TYR A 53 11.80 -5.37 14.09
CA TYR A 53 12.08 -4.36 13.06
C TYR A 53 11.17 -4.50 11.83
N ILE A 54 10.81 -5.72 11.44
CA ILE A 54 9.93 -5.95 10.27
C ILE A 54 8.50 -5.50 10.58
N MET A 55 8.03 -5.78 11.80
CA MET A 55 6.75 -5.25 12.30
C MET A 55 6.79 -3.73 12.45
N ALA A 56 7.88 -3.18 13.01
CA ALA A 56 8.05 -1.75 13.21
C ALA A 56 8.10 -0.96 11.89
N LEU A 57 8.61 -1.54 10.81
CA LEU A 57 8.56 -0.95 9.47
C LEU A 57 7.21 -1.16 8.77
N GLY A 58 6.52 -2.27 9.04
CA GLY A 58 5.19 -2.54 8.49
C GLY A 58 4.13 -1.56 9.01
N LEU A 59 4.21 -1.18 10.28
CA LEU A 59 3.27 -0.24 10.92
C LEU A 59 3.16 1.13 10.21
N PRO A 60 4.24 1.89 10.00
CA PRO A 60 4.17 3.19 9.33
C PRO A 60 3.75 3.08 7.86
N ILE A 61 4.10 1.99 7.17
CA ILE A 61 3.66 1.74 5.79
C ILE A 61 2.14 1.52 5.76
N THR A 62 1.64 0.70 6.68
CA THR A 62 0.20 0.41 6.79
C THR A 62 -0.58 1.66 7.20
N ALA A 63 -0.04 2.46 8.14
CA ALA A 63 -0.62 3.74 8.52
C ALA A 63 -0.67 4.73 7.35
N TYR A 64 0.41 4.83 6.57
CA TYR A 64 0.45 5.68 5.37
C TYR A 64 -0.55 5.20 4.30
N ALA A 65 -0.71 3.89 4.14
CA ALA A 65 -1.70 3.30 3.24
C ALA A 65 -3.15 3.61 3.67
N ILE A 66 -3.44 3.49 4.98
CA ILE A 66 -4.76 3.82 5.54
C ILE A 66 -5.06 5.31 5.36
N TRP A 67 -4.11 6.19 5.69
CA TRP A 67 -4.25 7.63 5.48
C TRP A 67 -4.57 7.96 4.02
N TYR A 68 -3.84 7.36 3.08
CA TYR A 68 -4.10 7.55 1.65
C TYR A 68 -5.51 7.08 1.28
N VAL A 69 -5.95 5.90 1.72
CA VAL A 69 -7.28 5.36 1.36
C VAL A 69 -8.41 6.24 1.92
N LEU A 70 -8.25 6.75 3.14
CA LEU A 70 -9.26 7.58 3.79
C LEU A 70 -9.33 8.99 3.18
N GLN A 71 -8.18 9.66 3.06
CA GLN A 71 -8.12 11.09 2.75
C GLN A 71 -7.89 11.41 1.27
N VAL A 72 -7.09 10.60 0.57
CA VAL A 72 -6.59 10.93 -0.78
C VAL A 72 -7.28 10.11 -1.87
N ALA A 73 -7.62 8.86 -1.59
CA ALA A 73 -8.13 7.96 -2.63
C ALA A 73 -9.53 8.39 -3.12
N PRO A 74 -9.78 8.37 -4.45
CA PRO A 74 -11.04 8.83 -5.05
C PRO A 74 -12.22 7.84 -4.89
N MET A 75 -12.11 6.84 -4.01
CA MET A 75 -13.07 5.73 -3.90
C MET A 75 -14.36 6.11 -3.14
N ARG A 76 -15.47 5.42 -3.42
CA ARG A 76 -16.73 5.57 -2.65
C ARG A 76 -16.51 5.13 -1.19
N GLN A 77 -17.13 5.82 -0.22
CA GLN A 77 -16.93 5.59 1.23
C GLN A 77 -17.02 4.12 1.64
N VAL A 78 -18.03 3.38 1.17
CA VAL A 78 -18.18 1.94 1.47
C VAL A 78 -16.98 1.11 0.99
N SER A 79 -16.46 1.45 -0.20
CA SER A 79 -15.24 0.82 -0.71
C SER A 79 -13.99 1.24 0.06
N LYS A 80 -13.97 2.39 0.73
CA LYS A 80 -12.82 2.81 1.56
C LYS A 80 -12.76 1.98 2.84
N THR A 81 -13.90 1.78 3.50
CA THR A 81 -13.97 1.01 4.76
C THR A 81 -13.54 -0.45 4.58
N ASN A 82 -14.08 -1.15 3.58
CA ASN A 82 -13.69 -2.54 3.30
C ASN A 82 -12.20 -2.67 2.95
N LYS A 83 -11.64 -1.64 2.32
CA LYS A 83 -10.22 -1.58 1.96
C LYS A 83 -9.32 -1.36 3.17
N VAL A 84 -9.72 -0.48 4.10
CA VAL A 84 -9.02 -0.27 5.37
C VAL A 84 -9.08 -1.53 6.24
N LEU A 85 -10.24 -2.18 6.32
CA LEU A 85 -10.39 -3.48 7.00
C LEU A 85 -9.47 -4.53 6.38
N GLY A 86 -9.45 -4.66 5.05
CA GLY A 86 -8.54 -5.58 4.36
C GLY A 86 -7.07 -5.30 4.64
N LEU A 87 -6.65 -4.02 4.71
CA LEU A 87 -5.28 -3.62 5.07
C LEU A 87 -4.91 -4.01 6.50
N LEU A 88 -5.82 -3.77 7.46
CA LEU A 88 -5.59 -4.07 8.87
C LEU A 88 -5.54 -5.58 9.15
N PHE A 89 -6.36 -6.38 8.47
CA PHE A 89 -6.45 -7.82 8.70
C PHE A 89 -5.44 -8.65 7.88
N LEU A 90 -5.09 -8.22 6.67
CA LEU A 90 -4.26 -9.02 5.75
C LEU A 90 -2.84 -8.46 5.58
N GLY A 91 -2.49 -7.36 6.23
CA GLY A 91 -1.15 -6.77 6.20
C GLY A 91 -0.67 -6.53 4.76
N ILE A 92 0.52 -7.06 4.42
CA ILE A 92 1.11 -6.89 3.09
C ILE A 92 0.25 -7.49 1.97
N ILE A 93 -0.42 -8.63 2.22
CA ILE A 93 -1.36 -9.25 1.28
C ILE A 93 -2.58 -8.34 1.06
N GLY A 94 -3.05 -7.72 2.15
CA GLY A 94 -4.07 -6.68 2.11
C GLY A 94 -3.64 -5.52 1.22
N MET A 95 -2.42 -5.02 1.38
CA MET A 95 -1.89 -3.93 0.53
C MET A 95 -1.96 -4.28 -0.95
N TRP A 96 -1.56 -5.48 -1.34
CA TRP A 96 -1.60 -5.95 -2.73
C TRP A 96 -3.02 -6.07 -3.30
N MET A 97 -3.98 -6.63 -2.55
CA MET A 97 -5.36 -6.73 -3.01
C MET A 97 -6.08 -5.37 -3.09
N THR A 98 -5.71 -4.47 -2.18
CA THR A 98 -6.43 -3.24 -1.91
C THR A 98 -5.95 -2.09 -2.80
N PHE A 99 -4.65 -2.04 -3.08
CA PHE A 99 -4.05 -0.99 -3.91
C PHE A 99 -4.25 -1.25 -5.40
N PRO A 100 -5.02 -0.41 -6.10
CA PRO A 100 -5.17 -0.53 -7.54
C PRO A 100 -3.90 -0.06 -8.27
N LEU A 101 -3.55 -0.75 -9.35
CA LEU A 101 -2.56 -0.30 -10.34
C LEU A 101 -2.91 1.13 -10.83
N ILE A 102 -1.90 1.94 -11.16
CA ILE A 102 -2.05 3.36 -11.54
C ILE A 102 -3.13 3.57 -12.62
N TYR A 103 -3.23 2.64 -13.58
CA TYR A 103 -4.25 2.64 -14.63
C TYR A 103 -5.70 2.60 -14.10
N LYS A 104 -5.97 1.81 -13.05
CA LYS A 104 -7.31 1.75 -12.42
C LYS A 104 -7.65 3.06 -11.69
N ILE A 105 -6.67 3.72 -11.08
CA ILE A 105 -6.85 5.04 -10.46
C ILE A 105 -7.22 6.08 -11.52
N ARG A 106 -6.52 6.06 -12.67
CA ARG A 106 -6.83 6.93 -13.81
C ARG A 106 -8.27 6.78 -14.28
N LYS A 107 -8.69 5.54 -14.54
CA LYS A 107 -10.07 5.25 -14.98
C LYS A 107 -11.14 5.68 -13.96
N GLN A 108 -10.82 5.67 -12.67
CA GLN A 108 -11.74 6.13 -11.62
C GLN A 108 -11.84 7.65 -11.52
N LEU A 109 -10.72 8.35 -11.73
CA LEU A 109 -10.69 9.82 -11.80
C LEU A 109 -11.48 10.32 -13.02
N GLU A 110 -11.27 9.71 -14.20
CA GLU A 110 -12.00 10.04 -15.43
C GLU A 110 -13.51 9.79 -15.29
N ARG A 111 -13.93 8.69 -14.64
CA ARG A 111 -15.35 8.39 -14.37
C ARG A 111 -16.03 9.38 -13.42
N LYS A 112 -15.29 9.96 -12.46
CA LYS A 112 -15.86 10.96 -11.56
C LYS A 112 -16.16 12.27 -12.30
N GLU A 113 -15.34 12.64 -13.27
CA GLU A 113 -15.59 13.81 -14.12
C GLU A 113 -16.77 13.59 -15.07
N SER A 114 -16.86 12.41 -15.70
CA SER A 114 -17.97 12.11 -16.62
C SER A 114 -19.33 11.97 -15.90
N GLY A 115 -19.32 11.57 -14.63
CA GLY A 115 -20.52 11.45 -13.80
C GLY A 115 -21.17 12.77 -13.40
N PHE A 116 -20.51 13.91 -13.67
CA PHE A 116 -21.03 15.26 -13.40
C PHE A 116 -21.64 15.93 -14.64
N SER A 117 -21.70 15.24 -15.78
CA SER A 117 -22.23 15.75 -17.07
C SER A 117 -23.62 15.21 -17.43
N PHE A 118 -24.39 14.68 -16.48
CA PHE A 118 -25.82 14.38 -16.69
C PHE A 118 -26.64 15.28 -15.77
N GLY A 119 -26.96 16.48 -16.26
CA GLY A 119 -27.73 17.48 -15.52
C GLY A 119 -27.63 18.88 -16.11
N LYS A 120 -27.93 19.03 -17.41
CA LYS A 120 -28.57 20.23 -17.94
C LYS A 120 -29.90 19.81 -18.54
#